data_AF-A0A819MWN3-F1
#
_entry.id   AF-A0A819MWN3-F1
#
_cell.length_a   1.000
_cell.length_b   1.000
_cell.length_c   1.000
_cell.angle_alpha   90.00
_cell.angle_beta   90.00
_cell.angle_gamma   90.00
#
_symmetry.space_group_name_H-M   'P 1'
#
loop_
_entity.id
_entity.type
_entity.pdbx_description
1 polymer ?
#
loop_
_entity_poly.entity_id
_entity_poly.type
_entity_poly.pdbx_seq_one_letter_code
_entity_poly.pdbx_strand_id
1 'polypeptide(L)'
;GLTDDDYDMYYEKWQRLDPSGSQFIQYDQLSDFVDGLEPPLRIPKPNHLLLVAMDLPICENDRMHCVDILDGLTKHFLGTLDMPATSAETDAPIDIKKDRPKDYHPITTTVQRQRENYLSRIGLKGFRYNVQQCRNERQHQQPKLERAIIDELIELDDLETPTLISDSNQNHETNRIAPI
;
A
#
# COMPACT_ATOMS: atom_id res chain seq x y z
N GLY A 1 5.14 1.24 41.54
CA GLY A 1 6.29 1.15 40.62
C GLY A 1 6.33 -0.24 40.06
N LEU A 2 7.06 -0.47 38.96
CA LEU A 2 7.29 -1.82 38.45
C LEU A 2 8.15 -2.60 39.45
N THR A 3 7.80 -3.86 39.71
CA THR A 3 8.52 -4.77 40.59
C THR A 3 9.26 -5.84 39.78
N ASP A 4 10.13 -6.61 40.44
CA ASP A 4 10.81 -7.77 39.83
C ASP A 4 9.80 -8.79 39.29
N ASP A 5 8.67 -9.00 39.99
CA ASP A 5 7.58 -9.88 39.55
C ASP A 5 6.98 -9.44 38.18
N ASP A 6 6.91 -8.14 37.91
CA ASP A 6 6.39 -7.62 36.64
C ASP A 6 7.35 -7.96 35.47
N TYR A 7 8.65 -7.92 35.73
CA TYR A 7 9.68 -8.30 34.74
C TYR A 7 9.72 -9.81 34.53
N ASP A 8 9.60 -10.60 35.60
CA ASP A 8 9.51 -12.06 35.51
C ASP A 8 8.27 -12.49 34.72
N MET A 9 7.11 -11.86 34.96
CA MET A 9 5.88 -12.08 34.20
C MET A 9 6.08 -11.76 32.71
N TYR A 10 6.76 -10.66 32.39
CA TYR A 10 7.07 -10.31 31.01
C TYR A 10 7.90 -11.39 30.30
N TYR A 11 8.98 -11.86 30.94
CA TYR A 11 9.84 -12.89 30.36
C TYR A 11 9.17 -14.27 30.28
N GLU A 12 8.30 -14.61 31.22
CA GLU A 12 7.52 -15.84 31.16
C GLU A 12 6.60 -15.87 29.92
N LYS A 13 5.92 -14.75 29.63
CA LYS A 13 5.08 -14.62 28.44
C LYS A 13 5.93 -14.57 27.17
N TRP A 14 7.08 -13.90 27.21
CA TRP A 14 8.02 -13.78 26.09
C TRP A 14 8.53 -15.14 25.61
N GLN A 15 8.92 -16.02 26.53
CA GLN A 15 9.44 -17.36 26.21
C GLN A 15 8.48 -18.21 25.37
N ARG A 16 7.17 -17.92 25.43
CA ARG A 16 6.16 -18.61 24.60
C ARG A 16 6.24 -18.22 23.12
N LEU A 17 6.70 -17.01 22.83
CA LEU A 17 6.88 -16.49 21.47
C LEU A 17 8.28 -16.78 20.93
N ASP A 18 9.29 -16.80 21.80
CA ASP A 18 10.70 -17.05 21.45
C ASP A 18 11.30 -18.17 22.32
N PRO A 19 10.90 -19.44 22.10
CA PRO A 19 11.45 -20.58 22.84
C PRO A 19 12.92 -20.85 22.51
N SER A 20 13.42 -20.31 21.39
CA SER A 20 14.82 -20.38 20.98
C SER A 20 15.75 -19.41 21.73
N GLY A 21 15.20 -18.41 22.43
CA GLY A 21 16.01 -17.37 23.09
C GLY A 21 16.75 -16.46 22.10
N SER A 22 16.17 -16.22 20.92
CA SER A 22 16.73 -15.31 19.91
C SER A 22 16.67 -13.83 20.32
N GLN A 23 15.86 -13.49 21.33
CA GLN A 23 15.54 -12.12 21.76
C GLN A 23 14.73 -11.30 20.75
N PHE A 24 14.16 -11.95 19.73
CA PHE A 24 13.33 -11.32 18.72
C PHE A 24 11.95 -11.97 18.59
N ILE A 25 10.94 -11.16 18.31
CA ILE A 25 9.63 -11.60 17.82
C ILE A 25 9.30 -10.91 16.49
N GLN A 26 8.31 -11.42 15.76
CA GLN A 26 7.81 -10.74 14.56
C GLN A 26 6.92 -9.54 14.94
N TYR A 27 6.95 -8.50 14.11
CA TYR A 27 6.18 -7.27 14.32
C TYR A 27 4.66 -7.51 14.41
N ASP A 28 4.13 -8.49 13.67
CA ASP A 28 2.71 -8.85 13.68
C ASP A 28 2.24 -9.48 15.00
N GLN A 29 3.15 -10.12 15.75
CA GLN A 29 2.87 -10.74 17.05
C GLN A 29 2.79 -9.73 18.20
N LEU A 30 3.34 -8.52 18.02
CA LEU A 30 3.47 -7.51 19.08
C LEU A 30 2.12 -7.15 19.72
N SER A 31 1.08 -6.97 18.91
CA SER A 31 -0.24 -6.53 19.38
C SER A 31 -0.91 -7.56 20.29
N ASP A 32 -0.77 -8.85 19.96
CA ASP A 32 -1.25 -9.96 20.80
C ASP A 32 -0.39 -10.15 22.03
N PHE A 33 0.93 -10.01 21.90
CA PHE A 33 1.85 -10.13 23.01
C PHE A 33 1.53 -9.15 24.14
N VAL A 34 1.43 -7.85 23.84
CA VAL A 34 1.19 -6.83 24.86
C VAL A 34 -0.22 -6.88 25.48
N ASP A 35 -1.20 -7.44 24.76
CA ASP A 35 -2.55 -7.69 25.30
C ASP A 35 -2.58 -8.91 26.23
N GLY A 36 -1.70 -9.89 25.99
CA GLY A 36 -1.57 -11.11 26.80
C GLY A 36 -0.73 -10.96 28.08
N LEU A 37 -0.05 -9.82 28.25
CA LEU A 37 0.62 -9.45 29.51
C LEU A 37 -0.40 -9.20 30.62
N GLU A 38 0.10 -9.06 31.85
CA GLU A 38 -0.71 -8.72 33.02
C GLU A 38 -0.46 -7.26 33.45
N PRO A 39 -1.43 -6.62 34.15
CA PRO A 39 -1.18 -5.30 34.71
C PRO A 39 0.06 -5.33 35.61
N PRO A 40 0.92 -4.30 35.57
CA PRO A 40 0.72 -3.00 34.93
C PRO A 40 1.23 -2.90 33.48
N LEU A 41 1.95 -3.91 32.96
CA LEU A 41 2.57 -3.85 31.62
C LEU A 41 1.59 -4.15 30.47
N ARG A 42 0.41 -4.70 30.79
CA ARG A 42 -0.63 -5.02 29.81
C ARG A 42 -1.16 -3.79 29.07
N ILE A 43 -1.23 -3.91 27.74
CA ILE A 43 -1.91 -2.94 26.87
C ILE A 43 -3.04 -3.64 26.11
N PRO A 44 -4.31 -3.48 26.56
CA PRO A 44 -5.43 -4.19 25.97
C PRO A 44 -5.73 -3.74 24.54
N LYS A 45 -6.18 -4.66 23.69
CA LYS A 45 -6.69 -4.31 22.35
C LYS A 45 -7.96 -3.44 22.45
N PRO A 46 -8.15 -2.45 21.55
CA PRO A 46 -7.30 -2.09 20.42
C PRO A 46 -6.09 -1.23 20.83
N ASN A 47 -4.88 -1.73 20.56
CA ASN A 47 -3.62 -1.14 21.06
C ASN A 47 -2.70 -0.58 19.97
N HIS A 48 -3.10 -0.68 18.68
CA HIS A 48 -2.27 -0.29 17.53
C HIS A 48 -1.74 1.15 17.61
N LEU A 49 -2.61 2.12 17.92
CA LEU A 49 -2.20 3.53 17.96
C LEU A 49 -1.16 3.81 19.05
N LEU A 50 -1.29 3.14 20.19
CA LEU A 50 -0.36 3.29 21.29
C LEU A 50 1.00 2.66 20.97
N LEU A 51 1.01 1.47 20.35
CA LEU A 51 2.24 0.82 19.87
C LEU A 51 2.96 1.63 18.79
N VAL A 52 2.20 2.30 17.92
CA VAL A 52 2.76 3.28 16.98
C VAL A 52 3.35 4.47 17.74
N ALA A 53 2.65 5.02 18.74
CA ALA A 53 3.12 6.17 19.52
C ALA A 53 4.39 5.88 20.34
N MET A 54 4.68 4.61 20.66
CA MET A 54 5.91 4.21 21.35
C MET A 54 7.19 4.29 20.51
N ASP A 55 7.06 4.46 19.18
CA ASP A 55 8.19 4.59 18.25
C ASP A 55 9.25 3.49 18.39
N LEU A 56 8.79 2.23 18.44
CA LEU A 56 9.67 1.08 18.69
C LEU A 56 10.49 0.76 17.43
N PRO A 57 11.80 0.45 17.55
CA PRO A 57 12.63 0.00 16.44
C PRO A 57 12.15 -1.34 15.85
N ILE A 58 12.10 -1.41 14.53
CA ILE A 58 11.86 -2.63 13.76
C ILE A 58 13.15 -2.97 13.00
N CYS A 59 13.69 -4.17 13.25
CA CYS A 59 14.87 -4.71 12.62
C CYS A 59 14.58 -5.41 11.29
N GLU A 60 15.63 -5.79 10.59
CA GLU A 60 15.55 -6.62 9.39
C GLU A 60 14.68 -7.88 9.60
N ASN A 61 13.94 -8.23 8.54
CA ASN A 61 12.95 -9.31 8.53
C ASN A 61 11.76 -9.07 9.46
N ASP A 62 11.35 -7.80 9.65
CA ASP A 62 10.21 -7.39 10.48
C ASP A 62 10.28 -7.90 11.93
N ARG A 63 11.49 -7.96 12.48
CA ARG A 63 11.76 -8.43 13.84
C ARG A 63 11.83 -7.28 14.84
N MET A 64 11.37 -7.51 16.06
CA MET A 64 11.39 -6.54 17.15
C MET A 64 12.16 -7.13 18.33
N HIS A 65 13.05 -6.36 18.95
CA HIS A 65 13.91 -6.84 20.02
C HIS A 65 13.22 -6.76 21.39
N CYS A 66 13.41 -7.79 22.21
CA CYS A 66 12.79 -7.95 23.53
C CYS A 66 12.94 -6.74 24.44
N VAL A 67 14.16 -6.19 24.52
CA VAL A 67 14.46 -5.04 25.37
C VAL A 67 13.76 -3.76 24.88
N ASP A 68 13.64 -3.56 23.56
CA ASP A 68 13.01 -2.34 23.04
C ASP A 68 11.53 -2.29 23.40
N ILE A 69 10.86 -3.45 23.33
CA ILE A 69 9.46 -3.59 23.72
C ILE A 69 9.32 -3.32 25.22
N LEU A 70 10.16 -3.94 26.06
CA LEU A 70 10.10 -3.74 27.51
C LEU A 70 10.37 -2.27 27.92
N ASP A 71 11.34 -1.61 27.28
CA ASP A 71 11.65 -0.20 27.50
C ASP A 71 10.46 0.70 27.09
N GLY A 72 9.84 0.42 25.95
CA GLY A 72 8.64 1.13 25.50
C GLY A 72 7.44 0.99 26.45
N LEU A 73 7.19 -0.22 26.95
CA LEU A 73 6.14 -0.48 27.94
C LEU A 73 6.43 0.22 29.26
N THR A 74 7.69 0.20 29.71
CA THR A 74 8.12 0.86 30.95
C THR A 74 7.96 2.38 30.86
N LYS A 75 8.40 2.99 29.74
CA LYS A 75 8.20 4.42 29.48
C LYS A 75 6.72 4.80 29.40
N HIS A 76 5.90 3.94 28.81
CA HIS A 76 4.45 4.15 28.79
C HIS A 76 3.87 4.17 30.21
N PHE A 77 4.23 3.18 31.03
CA PHE A 77 3.77 3.11 32.42
C PHE A 77 4.24 4.31 33.27
N LEU A 78 5.47 4.79 33.04
CA LEU A 78 6.03 5.95 33.72
C LEU A 78 5.51 7.29 33.18
N GLY A 79 4.76 7.31 32.08
CA GLY A 79 4.28 8.53 31.42
C GLY A 79 5.40 9.35 30.75
N THR A 80 6.53 8.73 30.42
CA THR A 80 7.74 9.38 29.89
C THR A 80 7.96 9.12 28.40
N LEU A 81 6.91 8.73 27.66
CA LEU A 81 6.99 8.49 26.20
C LEU A 81 7.50 9.71 25.43
N ASP A 82 7.16 10.92 25.87
CA ASP A 82 7.57 12.18 25.23
C ASP A 82 8.97 12.66 25.65
N MET A 83 9.60 12.00 26.62
CA MET A 83 10.96 12.35 27.01
C MET A 83 11.92 11.70 26.02
N PRO A 84 12.70 12.51 25.25
CA PRO A 84 13.82 11.93 24.51
C PRO A 84 14.71 11.20 25.50
N ALA A 85 15.51 10.23 25.04
CA ALA A 85 16.50 9.54 25.86
C ALA A 85 17.59 10.52 26.34
N THR A 86 17.23 11.50 27.16
CA THR A 86 18.12 12.37 27.92
C THR A 86 18.81 11.46 28.91
N SER A 87 20.08 11.20 28.62
CA SER A 87 21.18 11.07 29.58
C SER A 87 20.72 11.27 31.03
N ALA A 88 20.18 10.21 31.62
CA ALA A 88 19.97 10.17 33.05
C ALA A 88 21.36 10.01 33.66
N GLU A 89 21.92 11.14 34.07
CA GLU A 89 23.00 11.25 35.06
C GLU A 89 22.46 10.77 36.41
N THR A 90 22.18 9.47 36.50
CA THR A 90 21.94 8.75 37.75
C THR A 90 22.85 7.55 37.72
N ASP A 91 23.77 7.50 38.68
CA ASP A 91 24.80 6.49 38.81
C ASP A 91 24.25 5.06 38.59
N ALA A 92 24.82 4.41 37.57
CA ALA A 92 24.54 3.07 37.07
C ALA A 92 23.21 2.85 36.31
N PRO A 93 23.05 3.39 35.08
CA PRO A 93 22.22 2.72 34.11
C PRO A 93 23.01 1.51 33.59
N ILE A 94 22.42 0.31 33.63
CA ILE A 94 22.83 -0.77 32.75
C ILE A 94 22.84 -0.15 31.34
N ASP A 95 24.01 -0.02 30.74
CA ASP A 95 24.19 0.56 29.41
C ASP A 95 23.67 -0.46 28.40
N ILE A 96 22.35 -0.69 28.35
CA ILE A 96 21.71 -1.69 27.49
C ILE A 96 21.90 -1.35 25.99
N LYS A 97 22.36 -0.13 25.69
CA LYS A 97 22.77 0.27 24.34
C LYS A 97 24.14 -0.26 23.94
N LYS A 98 25.02 -0.64 24.89
CA LYS A 98 26.39 -1.08 24.60
C LYS A 98 26.52 -2.56 24.21
N ASP A 99 25.62 -3.42 24.68
CA ASP A 99 25.66 -4.87 24.43
C ASP A 99 24.50 -5.34 23.55
N ARG A 100 24.17 -4.58 22.50
CA ARG A 100 23.21 -5.06 21.48
C ARG A 100 23.84 -6.25 20.75
N PRO A 101 23.09 -7.36 20.55
CA PRO A 101 23.64 -8.51 19.85
C PRO A 101 23.99 -8.15 18.40
N LYS A 102 24.96 -8.88 17.82
CA LYS A 102 25.51 -8.57 16.49
C LYS A 102 24.47 -8.55 15.38
N ASP A 103 23.33 -9.20 15.56
CA ASP A 103 22.23 -9.30 14.60
C ASP A 103 21.16 -8.21 14.78
N TYR A 104 21.35 -7.28 15.74
CA TYR A 104 20.49 -6.11 15.93
C TYR A 104 20.76 -5.04 14.85
N HIS A 105 19.93 -5.04 13.81
CA HIS A 105 20.00 -4.09 12.70
C HIS A 105 18.63 -3.40 12.52
N PRO A 106 18.38 -2.26 13.20
CA PRO A 106 17.12 -1.52 13.07
C PRO A 106 17.08 -0.80 11.70
N ILE A 107 15.97 -0.98 10.97
CA ILE A 107 15.77 -0.40 9.62
C ILE A 107 14.66 0.65 9.58
N THR A 108 13.69 0.57 10.50
CA THR A 108 12.55 1.49 10.58
C THR A 108 12.01 1.49 12.01
N THR A 109 10.96 2.26 12.28
CA THR A 109 10.25 2.29 13.56
C THR A 109 8.76 2.05 13.38
N THR A 110 8.01 1.83 14.46
CA THR A 110 6.54 1.66 14.37
C THR A 110 5.83 2.90 13.81
N VAL A 111 6.30 4.11 14.15
CA VAL A 111 5.81 5.37 13.54
C VAL A 111 6.11 5.40 12.05
N GLN A 112 7.36 5.11 11.68
CA GLN A 112 7.79 5.16 10.29
C GLN A 112 7.08 4.11 9.44
N ARG A 113 6.95 2.86 9.92
CA ARG A 113 6.19 1.79 9.27
C ARG A 113 4.73 2.16 9.06
N GLN A 114 4.10 2.83 10.02
CA GLN A 114 2.73 3.32 9.86
C GLN A 114 2.62 4.37 8.73
N ARG A 115 3.59 5.28 8.63
CA ARG A 115 3.66 6.27 7.54
C ARG A 115 3.87 5.60 6.19
N GLU A 116 4.81 4.66 6.10
CA GLU A 116 5.10 3.89 4.88
C GLU A 116 3.86 3.13 4.38
N ASN A 117 3.16 2.43 5.28
CA ASN A 117 1.92 1.73 4.96
C ASN A 117 0.83 2.68 4.44
N TYR A 118 0.69 3.86 5.05
CA TYR A 118 -0.27 4.87 4.61
C TYR A 118 0.06 5.39 3.20
N LEU A 119 1.32 5.77 2.97
CA LEU A 119 1.79 6.27 1.67
C LEU A 119 1.66 5.21 0.58
N SER A 120 2.00 3.95 0.88
CA SER A 120 1.84 2.81 -0.02
C SER A 120 0.39 2.64 -0.47
N ARG A 121 -0.57 2.73 0.47
CA ARG A 121 -2.00 2.64 0.15
C ARG A 121 -2.48 3.77 -0.78
N ILE A 122 -2.03 5.00 -0.55
CA ILE A 122 -2.36 6.15 -1.42
C ILE A 122 -1.78 5.93 -2.82
N GLY A 123 -0.49 5.60 -2.90
CA GLY A 123 0.20 5.37 -4.17
C GLY A 123 -0.47 4.26 -4.98
N LEU A 124 -0.75 3.12 -4.34
CA LEU A 124 -1.42 1.99 -4.98
C LEU A 124 -2.83 2.35 -5.46
N LYS A 125 -3.59 3.14 -4.68
CA LYS A 125 -4.91 3.63 -5.10
C LYS A 125 -4.81 4.51 -6.34
N GLY A 126 -3.85 5.44 -6.36
CA GLY A 126 -3.58 6.31 -7.52
C GLY A 126 -3.17 5.50 -8.76
N PHE A 127 -2.26 4.55 -8.60
CA PHE A 127 -1.84 3.64 -9.67
C PHE A 127 -3.01 2.83 -10.25
N ARG A 128 -3.82 2.20 -9.39
CA ARG A 128 -5.00 1.42 -9.83
C ARG A 128 -6.01 2.28 -10.57
N TYR A 129 -6.23 3.51 -10.11
CA TYR A 129 -7.09 4.47 -10.82
C TYR A 129 -6.52 4.82 -12.20
N ASN A 130 -5.24 5.16 -12.29
CA ASN A 130 -4.59 5.45 -13.58
C ASN A 130 -4.68 4.27 -14.56
N VAL A 131 -4.36 3.06 -14.10
CA VAL A 131 -4.47 1.84 -14.92
C VAL A 131 -5.89 1.62 -15.43
N GLN A 132 -6.91 1.85 -14.58
CA GLN A 132 -8.30 1.74 -15.00
C GLN A 132 -8.66 2.80 -16.05
N GLN A 133 -8.20 4.04 -15.89
CA GLN A 133 -8.46 5.10 -16.87
C GLN A 133 -7.79 4.82 -18.22
N CYS A 134 -6.52 4.43 -18.24
CA CYS A 134 -5.87 4.03 -19.48
C CYS A 134 -6.53 2.80 -20.13
N ARG A 135 -7.17 1.91 -19.34
CA ARG A 135 -7.97 0.81 -19.87
C ARG A 135 -9.28 1.32 -20.49
N ASN A 136 -9.98 2.23 -19.82
CA ASN A 136 -11.21 2.84 -20.31
C ASN A 136 -10.95 3.63 -21.60
N GLU A 137 -9.91 4.46 -21.63
CA GLU A 137 -9.51 5.24 -22.83
C GLU A 137 -9.25 4.33 -24.02
N ARG A 138 -8.47 3.25 -23.85
CA ARG A 138 -8.24 2.26 -24.91
C ARG A 138 -9.54 1.63 -25.43
N GLN A 139 -10.47 1.31 -24.53
CA GLN A 139 -11.79 0.77 -24.92
C GLN A 139 -12.65 1.80 -25.65
N HIS A 140 -12.51 3.10 -25.37
CA HIS A 140 -13.24 4.17 -26.07
C HIS A 140 -12.55 4.62 -27.36
N GLN A 141 -11.23 4.43 -27.49
CA GLN A 141 -10.46 4.77 -28.70
C GLN A 141 -10.73 3.77 -29.84
N GLN A 142 -10.82 2.47 -29.53
CA GLN A 142 -11.04 1.40 -30.51
C GLN A 142 -12.31 1.59 -31.37
N PRO A 143 -13.52 1.81 -30.82
CA PRO A 143 -14.72 2.00 -31.63
C PRO A 143 -14.73 3.34 -32.38
N LYS A 144 -13.97 4.34 -31.93
CA LYS A 144 -13.81 5.62 -32.66
C LYS A 144 -12.93 5.44 -33.89
N LEU A 145 -11.83 4.71 -33.75
CA LEU A 145 -10.93 4.40 -34.86
C LEU A 145 -11.63 3.49 -35.88
N GLU A 146 -12.38 2.49 -35.41
CA GLU A 146 -13.16 1.60 -36.28
C GLU A 146 -14.23 2.36 -37.08
N ARG A 147 -14.96 3.29 -36.46
CA ARG A 147 -15.88 4.18 -37.16
C ARG A 147 -15.18 5.08 -38.17
N ALA A 148 -14.07 5.70 -37.80
CA ALA A 148 -13.30 6.55 -38.71
C ALA A 148 -12.78 5.77 -39.94
N ILE A 149 -12.34 4.52 -39.75
CA ILE A 149 -11.93 3.64 -40.85
C ILE A 149 -13.12 3.30 -41.75
N ILE A 150 -14.29 3.01 -41.17
CA ILE A 150 -15.51 2.73 -41.95
C ILE A 150 -15.92 3.96 -42.76
N ASP A 151 -15.94 5.16 -42.15
CA ASP A 151 -16.28 6.40 -42.83
C ASP A 151 -15.28 6.70 -43.98
N GLU A 152 -13.99 6.47 -43.76
CA GLU A 152 -12.95 6.62 -44.80
C GLU A 152 -13.11 5.61 -45.95
N LEU A 153 -13.49 4.36 -45.65
CA LEU A 153 -13.80 3.36 -46.68
C LEU A 153 -15.06 3.71 -47.48
N ILE A 154 -16.07 4.31 -46.86
CA ILE A 154 -17.30 4.77 -47.53
C ILE A 154 -16.98 5.93 -48.49
N GLU A 155 -16.18 6.91 -48.06
CA GLU A 155 -15.79 8.06 -48.90
C GLU A 155 -14.96 7.64 -50.13
N LEU A 156 -14.18 6.57 -50.02
CA LEU A 156 -13.42 6.02 -51.14
C LEU A 156 -14.31 5.31 -52.18
N ASP A 157 -15.38 4.65 -51.73
CA ASP A 157 -16.33 3.93 -52.60
C ASP A 157 -17.22 4.91 -53.40
N ASP A 158 -17.58 6.05 -52.80
CA ASP A 158 -18.37 7.11 -53.45
C ASP A 158 -17.62 7.82 -54.61
N LEU A 159 -16.28 7.80 -54.62
CA LEU A 159 -15.45 8.40 -55.67
C LEU A 159 -15.23 7.49 -56.89
N GLU A 160 -15.55 6.20 -56.80
CA GLU A 160 -15.36 5.24 -57.90
C GLU A 160 -16.61 5.04 -58.79
N THR A 161 -17.76 5.65 -58.47
CA THR A 161 -18.97 5.49 -59.31
C THR A 161 -18.91 6.37 -60.58
N PRO A 162 -18.80 5.79 -61.80
CA PRO A 162 -18.77 6.58 -63.02
C PRO A 162 -20.21 7.03 -63.34
N THR A 163 -20.43 8.34 -63.40
CA THR A 163 -21.67 8.93 -63.91
C THR A 163 -21.81 8.64 -65.41
N LEU A 164 -22.61 7.63 -65.76
CA LEU A 164 -23.06 7.43 -67.15
C LEU A 164 -24.07 8.52 -67.51
N ILE A 165 -23.59 9.57 -68.18
CA ILE A 165 -24.42 10.55 -68.90
C ILE A 165 -25.08 9.82 -70.09
N SER A 166 -26.41 9.67 -70.06
CA SER A 166 -27.19 9.16 -71.18
C SER A 166 -27.64 10.30 -72.10
N ASP A 167 -26.86 10.60 -73.14
CA ASP A 167 -27.33 11.42 -74.26
C ASP A 167 -28.31 10.62 -75.11
N SER A 168 -29.58 11.01 -75.09
CA SER A 168 -30.64 10.44 -75.93
C SER A 168 -30.68 11.18 -77.27
N ASN A 169 -30.03 10.61 -78.29
CA ASN A 169 -30.16 11.02 -79.69
C ASN A 169 -31.61 10.83 -80.17
N GLN A 170 -32.29 11.93 -80.50
CA GLN A 170 -33.48 11.91 -81.35
C GLN A 170 -33.04 11.74 -82.80
N ASN A 171 -33.35 10.60 -83.41
CA ASN A 171 -33.48 10.44 -84.85
C ASN A 171 -34.48 9.31 -85.12
N HIS A 172 -35.75 9.66 -85.35
CA HIS A 172 -36.63 8.79 -86.12
C HIS A 172 -37.16 9.54 -87.33
N GLU A 173 -36.75 8.99 -88.47
CA GLU A 173 -36.97 9.42 -89.83
C GLU A 173 -38.42 9.18 -90.26
N THR A 174 -38.84 10.05 -91.18
CA THR A 174 -40.14 10.18 -91.84
C THR A 174 -40.67 8.91 -92.51
N ASN A 175 -41.99 8.77 -92.65
CA ASN A 175 -42.75 9.00 -93.91
C ASN A 175 -44.07 8.16 -94.01
N ARG A 176 -45.18 8.90 -94.21
CA ARG A 176 -46.19 8.73 -95.31
C ARG A 176 -47.11 7.48 -95.25
N ILE A 177 -48.39 7.46 -95.66
CA ILE A 177 -49.19 8.14 -96.71
C ILE A 177 -50.71 8.05 -96.33
N ALA A 178 -51.50 9.03 -96.80
CA ALA A 178 -52.97 9.13 -96.89
C ALA A 178 -53.63 8.02 -97.80
N PRO A 179 -54.88 8.11 -98.33
CA PRO A 179 -56.09 8.94 -98.09
C PRO A 179 -57.32 8.04 -97.76
N ILE A 180 -58.59 8.48 -97.57
CA ILE A 180 -59.56 9.25 -98.38
C ILE A 180 -60.52 9.98 -97.44
#